data_AF-A0A9W9CAF1-F1
#
_entry.id   AF-A0A9W9CAF1-F1
#
_cell.length_a   1.000
_cell.length_b   1.000
_cell.length_c   1.000
_cell.angle_alpha   90.00
_cell.angle_beta   90.00
_cell.angle_gamma   90.00
#
_symmetry.space_group_name_H-M   'P 1'
#
loop_
_entity.id
_entity.type
_entity.pdbx_description
1 polymer ?
#
loop_
_entity_poly.entity_id
_entity_poly.type
_entity_poly.pdbx_seq_one_letter_code
_entity_poly.pdbx_strand_id
1 'polypeptide(L)'
;MPASPGPSPLSSPRKLQRRPTAKETLNTKLITHLQTIEVSEKAPAVGAPKPQFESRRRVLASDMRTTPFPASPFVQTLAWNVFLTPEQAYSLVMGFRPKETEDKWFIYSQGPDHSGKLKVHFHRSWTGMKIAELFVLIDLKGEGAGKIVGIKWDGSDQTNGLEQEEVKYMVSTACAFVLGVKLDNGVL
;
A
#
# COMPACT_ATOMS: atom_id res chain seq x y z
N MET A 1 -49.83 29.60 12.27
CA MET A 1 -49.09 29.04 11.11
C MET A 1 -48.89 27.54 11.34
N PRO A 2 -48.98 26.70 10.29
CA PRO A 2 -49.40 25.31 10.42
C PRO A 2 -48.25 24.30 10.55
N ALA A 3 -48.65 23.09 10.94
CA ALA A 3 -47.90 21.97 11.51
C ALA A 3 -46.89 21.26 10.59
N SER A 4 -45.88 20.67 11.23
CA SER A 4 -44.90 19.73 10.69
C SER A 4 -45.56 18.45 10.13
N PRO A 5 -45.09 17.90 8.99
CA PRO A 5 -45.48 16.57 8.54
C PRO A 5 -44.58 15.49 9.15
N GLY A 6 -45.22 14.47 9.75
CA GLY A 6 -44.59 13.25 10.24
C GLY A 6 -44.25 12.23 9.14
N PRO A 7 -43.60 11.11 9.48
CA PRO A 7 -42.94 10.21 8.53
C PRO A 7 -43.91 9.26 7.81
N SER A 8 -43.63 8.98 6.53
CA SER A 8 -44.35 7.99 5.72
C SER A 8 -43.70 6.59 5.78
N PRO A 9 -44.48 5.49 5.71
CA PRO A 9 -44.08 4.15 6.11
C PRO A 9 -43.34 3.31 5.04
N LEU A 10 -42.56 2.35 5.57
CA LEU A 10 -41.83 1.27 4.90
C LEU A 10 -42.76 0.32 4.10
N SER A 11 -42.30 -0.10 2.92
CA SER A 11 -42.94 -1.16 2.11
C SER A 11 -42.15 -2.47 2.24
N SER A 12 -42.85 -3.54 2.67
CA SER A 12 -42.33 -4.89 2.89
C SER A 12 -42.75 -5.85 1.73
N PRO A 13 -42.31 -7.14 1.71
CA PRO A 13 -41.64 -7.75 0.56
C PRO A 13 -42.54 -8.60 -0.35
N ARG A 14 -42.16 -8.74 -1.62
CA ARG A 14 -42.84 -9.65 -2.57
C ARG A 14 -42.39 -11.11 -2.41
N LYS A 15 -43.40 -11.97 -2.42
CA LYS A 15 -43.42 -13.41 -2.10
C LYS A 15 -42.75 -14.29 -3.16
N LEU A 16 -42.11 -15.36 -2.65
CA LEU A 16 -41.68 -16.55 -3.38
C LEU A 16 -42.85 -17.25 -4.11
N GLN A 17 -42.59 -17.76 -5.32
CA GLN A 17 -43.37 -18.82 -5.96
C GLN A 17 -42.50 -20.07 -6.16
N ARG A 18 -43.10 -21.23 -5.91
CA ARG A 18 -42.52 -22.59 -5.94
C ARG A 18 -43.15 -23.43 -7.07
N ARG A 19 -42.35 -24.41 -7.53
CA ARG A 19 -42.66 -25.71 -8.19
C ARG A 19 -42.99 -25.70 -9.69
N PRO A 20 -42.77 -26.82 -10.44
CA PRO A 20 -42.58 -28.21 -9.97
C PRO A 20 -41.37 -29.00 -10.52
N THR A 21 -41.09 -30.09 -9.80
CA THR A 21 -40.16 -31.20 -10.06
C THR A 21 -40.65 -32.16 -11.15
N ALA A 22 -39.73 -32.71 -11.96
CA ALA A 22 -39.89 -34.01 -12.61
C ALA A 22 -38.58 -34.81 -12.51
N LYS A 23 -38.74 -36.10 -12.21
CA LYS A 23 -37.73 -37.15 -12.00
C LYS A 23 -37.19 -37.64 -13.36
N GLU A 24 -35.98 -38.19 -13.41
CA GLU A 24 -35.61 -39.56 -13.84
C GLU A 24 -34.39 -39.39 -14.78
N THR A 25 -33.34 -40.20 -14.89
CA THR A 25 -32.93 -41.51 -14.36
C THR A 25 -31.39 -41.54 -14.45
N LEU A 26 -30.73 -42.20 -13.51
CA LEU A 26 -29.30 -42.53 -13.58
C LEU A 26 -29.02 -43.42 -14.79
N ASN A 27 -28.09 -43.00 -15.66
CA ASN A 27 -27.38 -43.96 -16.50
C ASN A 27 -25.88 -43.64 -16.47
N THR A 28 -25.16 -44.49 -15.78
CA THR A 28 -23.71 -44.54 -15.64
C THR A 28 -23.07 -44.74 -17.01
N LYS A 29 -22.11 -43.89 -17.37
CA LYS A 29 -21.00 -44.23 -18.29
C LYS A 29 -19.85 -43.26 -18.04
N LEU A 30 -18.87 -43.75 -17.27
CA LEU A 30 -17.52 -43.22 -17.22
C LEU A 30 -16.93 -43.31 -18.63
N ILE A 31 -16.72 -42.17 -19.28
CA ILE A 31 -15.82 -42.06 -20.43
C ILE A 31 -14.97 -40.81 -20.22
N THR A 32 -13.70 -41.07 -19.93
CA THR A 32 -12.61 -40.12 -19.86
C THR A 32 -12.46 -39.44 -21.23
N HIS A 33 -12.84 -38.18 -21.34
CA HIS A 33 -12.52 -37.37 -22.52
C HIS A 33 -11.74 -36.14 -22.06
N LEU A 34 -10.42 -36.20 -22.23
CA LEU A 34 -9.57 -35.01 -22.21
C LEU A 34 -10.01 -34.15 -23.39
N GLN A 35 -10.74 -33.07 -23.10
CA GLN A 35 -11.06 -32.05 -24.09
C GLN A 35 -10.01 -30.95 -23.96
N THR A 36 -9.03 -30.97 -24.86
CA THR A 36 -8.16 -29.82 -25.13
C THR A 36 -9.06 -28.69 -25.63
N ILE A 37 -9.28 -27.67 -24.81
CA ILE A 37 -9.99 -26.46 -25.21
C ILE A 37 -8.96 -25.56 -25.89
N GLU A 38 -9.01 -25.48 -27.22
CA GLU A 38 -8.49 -24.34 -27.95
C GLU A 38 -9.35 -23.12 -27.60
N VAL A 39 -8.81 -22.21 -26.81
CA VAL A 39 -9.48 -20.94 -26.51
C VAL A 39 -9.15 -19.94 -27.61
N SER A 40 -10.12 -19.76 -28.50
CA SER A 40 -10.17 -18.73 -29.53
C SER A 40 -9.99 -17.32 -28.95
N GLU A 41 -9.06 -16.55 -29.53
CA GLU A 41 -8.87 -15.13 -29.28
C GLU A 41 -10.10 -14.32 -29.74
N LYS A 42 -10.78 -13.65 -28.80
CA LYS A 42 -11.21 -12.24 -28.96
C LYS A 42 -11.75 -11.66 -27.65
N ALA A 43 -11.20 -10.51 -27.29
CA ALA A 43 -11.38 -9.80 -26.02
C ALA A 43 -12.78 -9.18 -25.79
N PRO A 44 -13.04 -8.72 -24.56
CA PRO A 44 -13.35 -7.31 -24.39
C PRO A 44 -12.36 -6.63 -23.43
N ALA A 45 -12.01 -5.40 -23.79
CA ALA A 45 -11.14 -4.51 -23.04
C ALA A 45 -11.90 -3.86 -21.88
N VAL A 46 -11.44 -4.10 -20.64
CA VAL A 46 -11.61 -3.19 -19.50
C VAL A 46 -10.30 -3.26 -18.70
N GLY A 47 -9.62 -2.12 -18.59
CA GLY A 47 -8.25 -2.00 -18.11
C GLY A 47 -8.09 -2.32 -16.62
N ALA A 48 -7.69 -3.55 -16.32
CA ALA A 48 -6.83 -3.79 -15.17
C ALA A 48 -5.39 -3.44 -15.57
N PRO A 49 -4.67 -2.56 -14.85
CA PRO A 49 -3.26 -2.37 -15.11
C PRO A 49 -2.55 -3.69 -14.80
N LYS A 50 -2.11 -4.38 -15.86
CA LYS A 50 -1.14 -5.47 -15.73
C LYS A 50 0.08 -4.88 -15.01
N PRO A 51 0.60 -5.50 -13.93
CA PRO A 51 1.84 -5.05 -13.34
C PRO A 51 2.92 -5.22 -14.41
N GLN A 52 3.29 -4.11 -15.03
CA GLN A 52 4.44 -4.05 -15.91
C GLN A 52 5.65 -4.34 -15.02
N PHE A 53 6.15 -5.57 -15.10
CA PHE A 53 7.49 -5.91 -14.66
C PHE A 53 8.48 -5.24 -15.64
N GLU A 54 8.48 -3.90 -15.69
CA GLU A 54 9.72 -3.19 -15.97
C GLU A 54 10.71 -3.74 -14.95
N SER A 55 11.92 -4.09 -15.38
CA SER A 55 12.99 -4.50 -14.47
C SER A 55 13.14 -3.42 -13.41
N ARG A 56 12.50 -3.63 -12.25
CA ARG A 56 12.31 -2.57 -11.25
C ARG A 56 13.69 -2.37 -10.67
N ARG A 57 14.41 -1.34 -11.13
CA ARG A 57 15.66 -0.95 -10.52
C ARG A 57 15.32 -0.33 -9.18
N ARG A 58 16.08 -0.69 -8.16
CA ARG A 58 16.01 0.00 -6.87
C ARG A 58 16.24 1.50 -7.05
N VAL A 59 15.40 2.30 -6.42
CA VAL A 59 15.52 3.75 -6.40
C VAL A 59 16.64 4.16 -5.47
N LEU A 60 17.53 5.03 -5.94
CA LEU A 60 18.73 5.48 -5.25
C LEU A 60 18.64 6.95 -4.88
N ALA A 61 19.43 7.39 -3.90
CA ALA A 61 19.50 8.81 -3.51
C ALA A 61 19.87 9.72 -4.69
N SER A 62 20.69 9.23 -5.63
CA SER A 62 21.13 9.99 -6.81
C SER A 62 20.06 10.14 -7.89
N ASP A 63 18.91 9.46 -7.74
CA ASP A 63 17.84 9.52 -8.73
C ASP A 63 17.15 10.89 -8.78
N MET A 64 17.18 11.65 -7.68
CA MET A 64 16.57 12.97 -7.60
C MET A 64 17.33 13.85 -6.61
N ARG A 65 17.37 15.16 -6.85
CA ARG A 65 17.96 16.10 -5.88
C ARG A 65 17.05 16.19 -4.65
N THR A 66 17.65 16.03 -3.48
CA THR A 66 16.95 16.10 -2.19
C THR A 66 17.75 16.90 -1.18
N THR A 67 17.09 17.37 -0.13
CA THR A 67 17.73 18.01 1.01
C THR A 67 17.64 17.10 2.25
N PRO A 68 18.67 17.07 3.12
CA PRO A 68 18.59 16.36 4.39
C PRO A 68 17.65 17.09 5.36
N PHE A 69 17.40 16.50 6.54
CA PHE A 69 16.77 17.23 7.63
C PHE A 69 17.62 18.46 8.00
N PRO A 70 17.00 19.58 8.40
CA PRO A 70 17.73 20.73 8.89
C PRO A 70 18.43 20.40 10.23
N ALA A 71 19.49 21.15 10.54
CA ALA A 71 20.09 21.15 11.87
C ALA A 71 19.18 21.96 12.80
N SER A 72 18.12 21.33 13.30
CA SER A 72 17.05 21.96 14.08
C SER A 72 16.71 21.14 15.32
N PRO A 73 16.41 21.78 16.47
CA PRO A 73 15.94 21.08 17.66
C PRO A 73 14.55 20.45 17.50
N PHE A 74 13.80 20.86 16.47
CA PHE A 74 12.46 20.34 16.16
C PHE A 74 12.50 19.03 15.36
N VAL A 75 13.70 18.53 15.03
CA VAL A 75 13.85 17.21 14.43
C VAL A 75 13.70 16.15 15.52
N GLN A 76 12.62 15.39 15.43
CA GLN A 76 12.22 14.40 16.42
C GLN A 76 12.49 12.99 15.92
N THR A 77 12.69 12.06 16.84
CA THR A 77 12.78 10.63 16.52
C THR A 77 12.03 9.85 17.59
N LEU A 78 11.10 9.00 17.17
CA LEU A 78 10.29 8.20 18.07
C LEU A 78 10.28 6.73 17.64
N ALA A 79 10.02 5.87 18.62
CA ALA A 79 9.77 4.46 18.37
C ALA A 79 8.45 4.27 17.64
N TRP A 80 8.44 3.39 16.64
CA TRP A 80 7.24 2.99 15.93
C TRP A 80 7.39 1.53 15.52
N ASN A 81 6.62 0.64 16.15
CA ASN A 81 6.81 -0.80 16.10
C ASN A 81 5.83 -1.47 15.13
N VAL A 82 6.10 -1.45 13.84
CA VAL A 82 5.21 -2.02 12.81
C VAL A 82 5.89 -3.22 12.16
N PHE A 83 5.23 -4.37 12.20
CA PHE A 83 5.71 -5.57 11.49
C PHE A 83 5.49 -5.44 9.98
N LEU A 84 6.43 -5.97 9.21
CA LEU A 84 6.41 -5.96 7.76
C LEU A 84 6.52 -7.39 7.25
N THR A 85 5.66 -7.76 6.30
CA THR A 85 5.86 -8.99 5.53
C THR A 85 7.11 -8.86 4.63
N PRO A 86 7.67 -9.97 4.14
CA PRO A 86 8.78 -9.93 3.18
C PRO A 86 8.51 -9.03 1.97
N GLU A 87 7.29 -9.06 1.42
CA GLU A 87 6.90 -8.25 0.25
C GLU A 87 6.85 -6.76 0.57
N GLN A 88 6.41 -6.41 1.78
CA GLN A 88 6.38 -5.03 2.25
C GLN A 88 7.79 -4.50 2.49
N ALA A 89 8.64 -5.29 3.14
CA ALA A 89 10.04 -4.96 3.34
C ALA A 89 10.78 -4.80 2.01
N TYR A 90 10.57 -5.72 1.05
CA TYR A 90 11.10 -5.62 -0.30
C TYR A 90 10.63 -4.35 -1.01
N SER A 91 9.34 -4.01 -0.92
CA SER A 91 8.81 -2.79 -1.54
C SER A 91 9.45 -1.51 -0.98
N LEU A 92 9.72 -1.47 0.33
CA LEU A 92 10.47 -0.37 0.96
C LEU A 92 11.94 -0.32 0.51
N VAL A 93 12.58 -1.49 0.31
CA VAL A 93 13.94 -1.56 -0.26
C VAL A 93 13.95 -1.00 -1.67
N MET A 94 12.96 -1.36 -2.50
CA MET A 94 12.89 -0.91 -3.90
C MET A 94 12.60 0.58 -4.04
N GLY A 95 11.81 1.16 -3.14
CA GLY A 95 11.45 2.56 -3.16
C GLY A 95 10.53 2.95 -4.33
N PHE A 96 10.40 4.26 -4.54
CA PHE A 96 9.54 4.84 -5.55
C PHE A 96 10.16 6.11 -6.14
N ARG A 97 10.23 6.16 -7.47
CA ARG A 97 10.65 7.33 -8.23
C ARG A 97 9.42 7.90 -8.93
N PRO A 98 9.08 9.17 -8.71
CA PRO A 98 7.94 9.80 -9.36
C PRO A 98 8.16 9.84 -10.88
N LYS A 99 7.12 9.55 -11.65
CA LYS A 99 7.09 9.63 -13.12
C LYS A 99 6.27 10.84 -13.59
N GLU A 100 5.22 11.19 -12.85
CA GLU A 100 4.28 12.25 -13.18
C GLU A 100 4.22 13.35 -12.11
N THR A 101 3.56 14.45 -12.42
CA THR A 101 3.41 15.60 -11.50
C THR A 101 2.58 15.28 -10.26
N GLU A 102 1.68 14.31 -10.37
CA GLU A 102 0.78 13.80 -9.36
C GLU A 102 1.51 12.90 -8.36
N ASP A 103 2.67 12.38 -8.75
CA ASP A 103 3.52 11.54 -7.92
C ASP A 103 4.26 12.40 -6.89
N LYS A 104 3.55 12.69 -5.80
CA LYS A 104 3.98 13.62 -4.74
C LYS A 104 5.18 13.15 -3.91
N TRP A 105 5.65 11.94 -4.13
CA TRP A 105 6.63 11.27 -3.29
C TRP A 105 7.84 10.81 -4.07
N PHE A 106 9.01 11.00 -3.47
CA PHE A 106 10.24 10.32 -3.84
C PHE A 106 10.72 9.53 -2.62
N ILE A 107 10.87 8.22 -2.80
CA ILE A 107 11.21 7.29 -1.73
C ILE A 107 12.40 6.46 -2.18
N TYR A 108 13.47 6.49 -1.39
CA TYR A 108 14.61 5.61 -1.59
C TYR A 108 15.05 5.04 -0.25
N SER A 109 15.91 4.04 -0.29
CA SER A 109 16.42 3.42 0.92
C SER A 109 17.94 3.25 0.90
N GLN A 110 18.55 3.16 2.08
CA GLN A 110 19.97 2.88 2.31
C GLN A 110 20.09 1.62 3.17
N GLY A 111 20.88 0.64 2.73
CA GLY A 111 20.93 -0.70 3.32
C GLY A 111 20.12 -1.73 2.50
N PRO A 112 19.63 -2.83 3.09
CA PRO A 112 19.98 -3.28 4.43
C PRO A 112 21.50 -3.48 4.54
N ASP A 113 22.09 -3.12 5.68
CA ASP A 113 23.49 -3.46 5.98
C ASP A 113 23.64 -4.92 6.43
N HIS A 114 24.87 -5.36 6.75
CA HIS A 114 25.13 -6.73 7.22
C HIS A 114 24.40 -7.11 8.53
N SER A 115 23.86 -6.14 9.25
CA SER A 115 23.04 -6.35 10.46
C SER A 115 21.54 -6.26 10.21
N GLY A 116 21.12 -6.12 8.94
CA GLY A 116 19.72 -6.00 8.55
C GLY A 116 19.15 -4.60 8.72
N LYS A 117 19.95 -3.57 9.04
CA LYS A 117 19.44 -2.21 9.23
C LYS A 117 19.22 -1.53 7.89
N LEU A 118 18.00 -1.07 7.68
CA LEU A 118 17.58 -0.31 6.51
C LEU A 118 17.07 1.07 6.96
N LYS A 119 17.48 2.12 6.26
CA LYS A 119 16.87 3.44 6.36
C LYS A 119 16.02 3.71 5.13
N VAL A 120 14.80 4.19 5.30
CA VAL A 120 13.93 4.58 4.19
C VAL A 120 13.66 6.06 4.29
N HIS A 121 13.88 6.80 3.20
CA HIS A 121 13.81 8.25 3.18
C HIS A 121 12.62 8.69 2.34
N PHE A 122 11.78 9.54 2.92
CA PHE A 122 10.57 10.08 2.29
C PHE A 122 10.78 11.54 1.98
N HIS A 123 10.67 11.89 0.69
CA HIS A 123 10.80 13.26 0.21
C HIS A 123 9.58 13.67 -0.60
N ARG A 124 9.28 14.97 -0.62
CA ARG A 124 8.37 15.54 -1.62
C ARG A 124 9.09 15.61 -2.96
N SER A 125 8.42 15.14 -4.02
CA SER A 125 9.02 15.07 -5.37
C SER A 125 9.36 16.44 -5.95
N TRP A 126 8.53 17.45 -5.69
CA TRP A 126 8.66 18.78 -6.30
C TRP A 126 9.61 19.73 -5.56
N THR A 127 9.86 19.52 -4.27
CA THR A 127 10.83 20.34 -3.50
C THR A 127 12.11 19.60 -3.13
N GLY A 128 12.11 18.26 -3.18
CA GLY A 128 13.18 17.44 -2.63
C GLY A 128 13.25 17.46 -1.09
N MET A 129 12.33 18.17 -0.42
CA MET A 129 12.30 18.30 1.04
C MET A 129 12.05 16.95 1.70
N LYS A 130 12.86 16.64 2.71
CA LYS A 130 12.71 15.41 3.51
C LYS A 130 11.58 15.56 4.51
N ILE A 131 10.62 14.65 4.44
CA ILE A 131 9.45 14.60 5.32
C ILE A 131 9.70 13.64 6.47
N ALA A 132 10.19 12.43 6.15
CA ALA A 132 10.40 11.39 7.16
C ALA A 132 11.59 10.49 6.81
N GLU A 133 12.13 9.84 7.84
CA GLU A 133 13.07 8.73 7.73
C GLU A 133 12.58 7.59 8.63
N LEU A 134 12.41 6.40 8.06
CA LEU A 134 12.11 5.19 8.81
C LEU A 134 13.40 4.43 9.12
N PHE A 135 13.44 3.87 10.33
CA PHE A 135 14.43 2.88 10.73
C PHE A 135 13.76 1.50 10.72
N VAL A 136 14.30 0.60 9.91
CA VAL A 136 13.74 -0.74 9.69
C VAL A 136 14.82 -1.78 9.98
N LEU A 137 14.43 -2.86 10.66
CA LEU A 137 15.22 -4.07 10.81
C LEU A 137 14.65 -5.14 9.90
N ILE A 138 15.49 -5.74 9.06
CA ILE A 138 15.15 -6.85 8.17
C ILE A 138 15.80 -8.13 8.71
N ASP A 139 15.04 -9.21 8.76
CA ASP A 139 15.57 -10.53 9.04
C ASP A 139 16.31 -11.08 7.81
N LEU A 140 17.63 -11.01 7.85
CA LEU A 140 18.50 -11.51 6.78
C LEU A 140 18.69 -13.03 6.79
N LYS A 141 18.32 -13.71 7.88
CA LYS A 141 18.49 -15.17 8.02
C LYS A 141 17.21 -15.92 7.69
N GLY A 142 16.06 -15.28 7.85
CA GLY A 142 14.75 -15.80 7.47
C GLY A 142 14.30 -15.36 6.08
N GLU A 143 13.00 -15.18 5.93
CA GLU A 143 12.35 -14.88 4.65
C GLU A 143 12.46 -13.41 4.21
N GLY A 144 13.21 -12.58 4.93
CA GLY A 144 13.31 -11.14 4.63
C GLY A 144 12.16 -10.30 5.19
N ALA A 145 11.36 -10.85 6.11
CA ALA A 145 10.40 -10.08 6.89
C ALA A 145 11.12 -8.98 7.69
N GLY A 146 10.38 -7.94 8.09
CA GLY A 146 10.98 -6.80 8.76
C GLY A 146 10.11 -6.20 9.85
N LYS A 147 10.69 -5.19 10.51
CA LYS A 147 10.00 -4.37 11.49
C LYS A 147 10.48 -2.94 11.39
N ILE A 148 9.55 -2.01 11.19
CA ILE A 148 9.80 -0.60 11.48
C ILE A 148 10.00 -0.51 12.99
N VAL A 149 11.10 0.11 13.41
CA VAL A 149 11.44 0.31 14.83
C VAL A 149 11.41 1.77 15.23
N GLY A 150 11.46 2.69 14.27
CA GLY A 150 11.37 4.12 14.55
C GLY A 150 11.12 4.97 13.33
N ILE A 151 10.73 6.21 13.59
CA ILE A 151 10.51 7.26 12.62
C ILE A 151 11.17 8.55 13.09
N LYS A 152 11.81 9.24 12.16
CA LYS A 152 12.41 10.56 12.35
C LYS A 152 11.77 11.56 11.39
N TRP A 153 11.44 12.75 11.88
CA TRP A 153 10.85 13.82 11.07
C TRP A 153 11.22 15.19 11.63
N ASP A 154 11.04 16.23 10.83
CA ASP A 154 11.11 17.63 11.29
C ASP A 154 9.70 18.08 11.66
N GLY A 155 9.49 18.53 12.90
CA GLY A 155 8.22 19.09 13.38
C GLY A 155 8.23 20.61 13.43
N SER A 156 9.15 21.28 12.74
CA SER A 156 9.18 22.74 12.64
C SER A 156 8.11 23.30 11.68
N ASP A 157 7.99 24.63 11.62
CA ASP A 157 7.10 25.31 10.67
C ASP A 157 7.43 25.00 9.19
N GLN A 158 8.65 24.53 8.89
CA GLN A 158 9.02 24.12 7.52
C GLN A 158 8.17 22.94 7.02
N THR A 159 7.70 22.09 7.93
CA THR A 159 6.79 20.97 7.66
C THR A 159 5.38 21.24 8.19
N ASN A 160 5.05 22.53 8.45
CA ASN A 160 3.78 22.97 9.02
C ASN A 160 3.50 22.39 10.42
N GLY A 161 4.54 22.23 11.24
CA GLY A 161 4.39 21.78 12.63
C GLY A 161 4.01 20.30 12.74
N LEU A 162 4.47 19.46 11.80
CA LEU A 162 4.03 18.07 11.67
C LEU A 162 4.17 17.28 12.98
N GLU A 163 3.04 16.79 13.50
CA GLU A 163 2.99 16.03 14.75
C GLU A 163 3.15 14.52 14.51
N GLN A 164 3.31 13.75 15.60
CA GLN A 164 3.60 12.31 15.56
C GLN A 164 2.53 11.52 14.77
N GLU A 165 1.25 11.70 15.09
CA GLU A 165 0.15 10.97 14.47
C GLU A 165 0.01 11.35 12.99
N GLU A 166 0.22 12.61 12.68
CA GLU A 166 0.14 13.13 11.32
C GLU A 166 1.28 12.59 10.44
N VAL A 167 2.53 12.55 10.95
CA VAL A 167 3.63 11.97 10.18
C VAL A 167 3.44 10.47 9.95
N LYS A 168 2.96 9.73 10.95
CA LYS A 168 2.65 8.29 10.79
C LYS A 168 1.58 8.09 9.74
N TYR A 169 0.49 8.85 9.80
CA TYR A 169 -0.58 8.82 8.80
C TYR A 169 -0.06 9.15 7.40
N MET A 170 0.76 10.19 7.27
CA MET A 170 1.31 10.63 5.99
C MET A 170 2.23 9.58 5.36
N VAL A 171 3.11 8.98 6.15
CA VAL A 171 4.00 7.90 5.71
C VAL A 171 3.21 6.63 5.36
N SER A 172 2.26 6.21 6.18
CA SER A 172 1.41 5.04 5.90
C SER A 172 0.62 5.23 4.60
N THR A 173 0.09 6.43 4.39
CA THR A 173 -0.62 6.80 3.17
C THR A 173 0.30 6.78 1.96
N ALA A 174 1.50 7.36 2.06
CA ALA A 174 2.50 7.30 0.99
C ALA A 174 2.86 5.85 0.63
N CYS A 175 3.16 5.01 1.62
CA CYS A 175 3.42 3.59 1.44
C CYS A 175 2.27 2.88 0.70
N ALA A 176 1.02 3.13 1.10
CA ALA A 176 -0.13 2.48 0.48
C ALA A 176 -0.30 2.91 -0.98
N PHE A 177 -0.19 4.21 -1.27
CA PHE A 177 -0.44 4.75 -2.60
C PHE A 177 0.67 4.45 -3.61
N VAL A 178 1.95 4.67 -3.26
CA VAL A 178 3.05 4.59 -4.24
C VAL A 178 3.88 3.31 -4.12
N LEU A 179 3.82 2.60 -2.99
CA LEU A 179 4.50 1.31 -2.81
C LEU A 179 3.55 0.11 -2.78
N GLY A 180 2.24 0.33 -2.66
CA GLY A 180 1.27 -0.76 -2.43
C GLY A 180 1.39 -1.42 -1.05
N VAL A 181 2.03 -0.74 -0.08
CA VAL A 181 2.32 -1.26 1.25
C VAL A 181 1.35 -0.68 2.27
N LYS A 182 0.51 -1.54 2.88
CA LYS A 182 -0.36 -1.17 3.99
C LYS A 182 0.35 -1.40 5.32
N LEU A 183 0.74 -0.31 5.98
CA LEU A 183 1.30 -0.37 7.33
C LEU A 183 0.16 -0.47 8.34
N ASP A 184 0.31 -1.37 9.31
CA ASP A 184 -0.60 -1.39 10.46
C ASP A 184 -0.24 -0.21 11.37
N ASN A 185 -1.21 0.69 11.61
CA ASN A 185 -0.98 1.91 12.37
C ASN A 185 -0.88 1.66 13.88
N GLY A 186 -1.01 0.42 14.35
CA GLY A 186 -0.84 0.08 15.76
C GLY A 186 -1.87 0.76 16.67
N VAL A 187 -3.03 1.12 16.12
CA VAL A 187 -4.20 1.54 16.90
C VAL A 187 -4.96 0.27 17.27
N LEU A 188 -4.55 -0.36 18.37
CA LEU A 188 -5.36 -1.31 19.12
C LEU A 188 -5.72 -0.68 20.46
#